data_AF-A0A9N9HZW9-F1
#
_entry.id   AF-A0A9N9HZW9-F1
#
_cell.length_a   1.000
_cell.length_b   1.000
_cell.length_c   1.000
_cell.angle_alpha   90.00
_cell.angle_beta   90.00
_cell.angle_gamma   90.00
#
_symmetry.space_group_name_H-M   'P 1'
#
loop_
_entity.id
_entity.type
_entity.pdbx_description
1 polymer ?
#
loop_
_entity_poly.entity_id
_entity_poly.type
_entity_poly.pdbx_seq_one_letter_code
_entity_poly.pdbx_strand_id
1 'polypeptide(L)'
;MDIFEFIVENINNPTCEFNRKLARLLQTFTLNGNLNVPQAGNPATRYNVLTYFKKPSRIKSTHLRGVLRVIVSQAAQQIQINDACVISRATEMLKKAITFNERQGYRILASHVNMKPI
;
A
#
# COMPACT_ATOMS: atom_id res chain seq x y z
N MET A 1 -5.43 0.33 -18.93
CA MET A 1 -4.63 1.43 -18.40
C MET A 1 -3.81 0.90 -17.24
N ASP A 2 -2.53 0.72 -17.48
CA ASP A 2 -1.55 0.28 -16.47
C ASP A 2 -1.22 1.42 -15.49
N ILE A 3 -0.68 1.09 -14.31
CA ILE A 3 -0.18 2.04 -13.32
C ILE A 3 0.86 2.97 -13.95
N PHE A 4 1.75 2.45 -14.80
CA PHE A 4 2.77 3.27 -15.45
C PHE A 4 2.17 4.31 -16.40
N GLU A 5 1.24 3.90 -17.26
CA GLU A 5 0.48 4.80 -18.14
C GLU A 5 -0.24 5.88 -17.31
N PHE A 6 -0.87 5.48 -16.20
CA PHE A 6 -1.53 6.40 -15.29
C PHE A 6 -0.59 7.45 -14.70
N ILE A 7 0.58 7.03 -14.21
CA ILE A 7 1.55 7.95 -13.61
C ILE A 7 2.02 8.96 -14.66
N VAL A 8 2.43 8.49 -15.84
CA VAL A 8 2.97 9.35 -16.90
C VAL A 8 1.94 10.41 -17.32
N GLU A 9 0.69 10.01 -17.51
CA GLU A 9 -0.38 10.92 -17.93
C GLU A 9 -0.73 11.96 -16.85
N ASN A 10 -0.68 11.57 -15.56
CA ASN A 10 -1.29 12.37 -14.50
C ASN A 10 -0.30 13.07 -13.56
N ILE A 11 0.99 12.72 -13.56
CA ILE A 11 1.95 13.27 -12.58
C ILE A 11 2.20 14.76 -12.73
N ASN A 12 2.14 15.25 -13.96
CA ASN A 12 2.28 16.67 -14.30
C ASN A 12 0.96 17.31 -14.70
N ASN A 13 -0.18 16.61 -14.59
CA ASN A 13 -1.47 17.13 -15.02
C ASN A 13 -1.98 18.16 -13.98
N PRO A 14 -2.08 19.46 -14.32
CA PRO A 14 -2.48 20.50 -13.38
C PRO A 14 -3.99 20.56 -13.16
N THR A 15 -4.79 19.94 -14.03
CA THR A 15 -6.25 20.07 -14.04
C THR A 15 -6.96 19.10 -13.09
N CYS A 16 -6.28 18.03 -12.67
CA CYS A 16 -6.84 17.01 -11.77
C CYS A 16 -5.94 16.80 -10.56
N GLU A 17 -6.15 17.57 -9.50
CA GLU A 17 -5.34 17.49 -8.28
C GLU A 17 -5.38 16.08 -7.63
N PHE A 18 -6.54 15.42 -7.68
CA PHE A 18 -6.70 14.05 -7.21
C PHE A 18 -5.81 13.07 -7.97
N ASN A 19 -5.88 13.06 -9.31
CA ASN A 19 -5.06 12.16 -10.12
C ASN A 19 -3.58 12.48 -9.99
N ARG A 20 -3.22 13.76 -9.84
CA ARG A 20 -1.84 14.17 -9.58
C ARG A 20 -1.30 13.63 -8.26
N LYS A 21 -2.07 13.75 -7.17
CA LYS A 21 -1.73 13.16 -5.86
C LYS A 21 -1.62 11.65 -5.95
N LEU A 22 -2.55 11.00 -6.64
CA LEU A 22 -2.54 9.57 -6.86
C LEU A 22 -1.33 9.10 -7.67
N ALA A 23 -0.98 9.80 -8.74
CA ALA A 23 0.20 9.51 -9.56
C ALA A 23 1.50 9.66 -8.75
N ARG A 24 1.64 10.75 -7.97
CA ARG A 24 2.78 10.94 -7.05
C ARG A 24 2.88 9.82 -6.02
N LEU A 25 1.76 9.38 -5.45
CA LEU A 25 1.74 8.26 -4.51
C LEU A 25 2.08 6.92 -5.18
N LEU A 26 1.59 6.67 -6.39
CA LEU A 26 1.93 5.44 -7.11
C LEU A 26 3.42 5.42 -7.53
N GLN A 27 3.98 6.59 -7.85
CA GLN A 27 5.40 6.73 -8.19
C GLN A 27 6.33 6.28 -7.06
N THR A 28 5.95 6.43 -5.78
CA THR A 28 6.77 5.95 -4.65
C THR A 28 6.92 4.43 -4.64
N PHE A 29 6.06 3.71 -5.35
CA PHE A 29 6.11 2.25 -5.53
C PHE A 29 6.72 1.85 -6.86
N THR A 30 7.30 2.77 -7.62
CA THR A 30 8.00 2.47 -8.87
C THR A 30 9.49 2.76 -8.72
N LEU A 31 10.32 1.76 -9.02
CA LEU A 31 11.78 1.86 -9.00
C LEU A 31 12.30 1.35 -10.34
N ASN A 32 13.04 2.19 -11.07
CA ASN A 32 13.57 1.89 -12.40
C ASN A 32 12.51 1.38 -13.39
N GLY A 33 11.30 1.95 -13.35
CA GLY A 33 10.20 1.54 -14.23
C GLY A 33 9.56 0.20 -13.87
N ASN A 34 9.91 -0.39 -12.71
CA ASN A 34 9.29 -1.60 -12.19
C ASN A 34 8.48 -1.30 -10.94
N LEU A 35 7.36 -2.01 -10.77
CA LEU A 35 6.58 -1.92 -9.56
C LEU A 35 7.37 -2.59 -8.44
N ASN A 36 7.81 -1.79 -7.49
CA ASN A 36 8.49 -2.23 -6.29
C ASN A 36 7.58 -1.95 -5.10
N VAL A 37 6.53 -2.75 -4.96
CA VAL A 37 5.77 -2.78 -3.72
C VAL A 37 6.64 -3.53 -2.71
N PRO A 38 7.02 -2.92 -1.57
CA PRO A 38 7.97 -3.53 -0.66
C PRO A 38 7.56 -4.97 -0.33
N GLN A 39 8.34 -5.95 -0.82
CA GLN A 39 8.09 -7.37 -0.53
C GLN A 39 7.82 -7.50 0.97
N ALA A 40 6.90 -8.37 1.35
CA ALA A 40 6.63 -8.65 2.76
C ALA A 40 7.95 -9.04 3.43
N GLY A 41 8.64 -8.07 4.03
CA GLY A 41 9.89 -8.27 4.75
C GLY A 41 9.63 -9.09 6.01
N ASN A 42 10.57 -9.09 6.97
CA ASN A 42 10.38 -9.84 8.21
C ASN A 42 8.97 -9.59 8.81
N PRO A 43 8.12 -10.64 8.89
CA PRO A 43 6.75 -10.49 9.33
C PRO A 43 6.62 -9.83 10.70
N ALA A 44 7.58 -10.04 11.60
CA ALA A 44 7.58 -9.46 12.94
C ALA A 44 7.81 -7.93 12.94
N THR A 45 8.69 -7.41 12.08
CA THR A 45 8.93 -5.96 11.99
C THR A 45 7.73 -5.23 11.41
N ARG A 46 7.07 -5.83 10.40
CA ARG A 46 5.84 -5.27 9.83
C ARG A 46 4.61 -5.48 10.71
N TYR A 47 4.59 -6.56 11.49
CA TYR A 47 3.59 -6.78 12.54
C TYR A 47 3.55 -5.60 13.50
N ASN A 48 4.70 -5.22 14.06
CA ASN A 48 4.78 -4.10 14.99
C ASN A 48 4.25 -2.81 14.36
N VAL A 49 4.59 -2.51 13.10
CA VAL A 49 4.01 -1.37 12.39
C VAL A 49 2.49 -1.51 12.24
N LEU A 50 1.98 -2.68 11.85
CA LEU A 50 0.56 -2.92 11.61
C LEU A 50 -0.28 -2.88 12.90
N THR A 51 0.29 -3.27 14.04
CA THR A 51 -0.39 -3.36 15.34
C THR A 51 -0.21 -2.12 16.21
N TYR A 52 0.93 -1.42 16.14
CA TYR A 52 1.22 -0.25 16.98
C TYR A 52 0.29 0.94 16.67
N PHE A 53 -0.20 1.06 15.43
CA PHE A 53 -1.16 2.11 15.05
C PHE A 53 -2.62 1.84 15.45
N LYS A 54 -2.94 0.69 16.05
CA LYS A 54 -4.32 0.37 16.49
C LYS A 54 -4.34 -0.10 17.94
N LYS A 55 -4.91 0.74 18.84
CA LYS A 55 -5.40 0.24 20.14
C LYS A 55 -6.37 -0.93 19.87
N PRO A 56 -6.21 -2.08 20.55
CA PRO A 56 -6.95 -3.29 20.21
C PRO A 56 -8.36 -3.23 20.81
N SER A 57 -9.30 -2.57 20.14
CA SER A 57 -10.72 -2.66 20.56
C SER A 57 -11.47 -3.82 19.92
N ARG A 58 -10.90 -4.46 18.88
CA ARG A 58 -11.27 -5.77 18.30
C ARG A 58 -10.23 -6.09 17.22
N ILE A 59 -9.50 -7.20 17.33
CA ILE A 59 -8.56 -7.66 16.30
C ILE A 59 -9.40 -8.04 15.06
N LYS A 60 -9.64 -7.08 14.16
CA LYS A 60 -10.19 -7.40 12.84
C LYS A 60 -9.08 -8.12 12.08
N SER A 61 -9.39 -9.30 11.55
CA SER A 61 -8.49 -10.03 10.67
C SER A 61 -7.96 -9.10 9.59
N THR A 62 -6.65 -8.83 9.63
CA THR A 62 -5.96 -8.08 8.59
C THR A 62 -5.87 -8.99 7.37
N HIS A 63 -6.43 -8.55 6.25
CA HIS A 63 -6.34 -9.24 4.96
C HIS A 63 -5.31 -8.53 4.06
N LEU A 64 -4.97 -9.13 2.90
CA LEU A 64 -4.09 -8.54 1.88
C LEU A 64 -4.29 -7.03 1.67
N ARG A 65 -5.57 -6.62 1.49
CA ARG A 65 -5.93 -5.20 1.32
C ARG A 65 -5.55 -4.34 2.51
N GLY A 66 -5.72 -4.86 3.73
CA GLY A 66 -5.36 -4.16 4.96
C GLY A 66 -3.84 -3.96 5.09
N VAL A 67 -3.06 -4.99 4.76
CA VAL A 67 -1.59 -4.91 4.70
C VAL A 67 -1.15 -3.86 3.69
N LEU A 68 -1.67 -3.93 2.46
CA LEU A 68 -1.36 -2.96 1.41
C LEU A 68 -1.77 -1.54 1.81
N ARG A 69 -2.95 -1.36 2.43
CA ARG A 69 -3.41 -0.04 2.85
C ARG A 69 -2.46 0.60 3.86
N VAL A 70 -1.87 -0.17 4.78
CA VAL A 70 -0.89 0.38 5.73
C VAL A 70 0.40 0.78 5.02
N ILE A 71 0.93 -0.07 4.15
CA ILE A 71 2.12 0.25 3.33
C ILE A 71 1.88 1.55 2.53
N VAL A 72 0.73 1.64 1.87
CA VAL A 72 0.33 2.84 1.10
C VAL A 72 0.15 4.06 2.00
N SER A 73 -0.42 3.89 3.20
CA SER A 73 -0.59 5.00 4.14
C SER A 73 0.75 5.52 4.65
N GLN A 74 1.73 4.66 4.88
CA GLN A 74 3.08 5.07 5.28
C GLN A 74 3.79 5.86 4.16
N ALA A 75 3.72 5.36 2.93
CA ALA A 75 4.27 6.09 1.78
C ALA A 75 3.57 7.45 1.62
N ALA A 76 2.24 7.49 1.75
CA ALA A 76 1.47 8.72 1.67
C ALA A 76 1.88 9.73 2.76
N GLN A 77 2.14 9.28 4.00
CA GLN A 77 2.66 10.14 5.07
C GLN A 77 4.04 10.72 4.73
N GLN A 78 4.95 9.92 4.15
CA GLN A 78 6.28 10.39 3.76
C GLN A 78 6.23 11.51 2.71
N ILE A 79 5.24 11.49 1.82
CA ILE A 79 5.03 12.52 0.78
C ILE A 79 3.89 13.50 1.11
N GLN A 80 3.44 13.53 2.38
CA GLN A 80 2.43 14.46 2.91
C GLN A 80 1.06 14.42 2.19
N ILE A 81 0.63 13.23 1.76
CA ILE A 81 -0.71 12.99 1.22
C ILE A 81 -1.60 12.41 2.32
N ASN A 82 -2.56 13.21 2.77
CA ASN A 82 -3.52 12.81 3.82
C ASN A 82 -4.92 12.44 3.28
N ASP A 83 -5.08 12.44 1.95
CA ASP A 83 -6.36 12.16 1.30
C ASP A 83 -6.69 10.65 1.34
N ALA A 84 -7.72 10.30 2.11
CA ALA A 84 -8.16 8.92 2.30
C ALA A 84 -8.69 8.26 1.01
N CYS A 85 -9.25 9.04 0.07
CA CYS A 85 -9.70 8.56 -1.23
C CYS A 85 -8.50 8.24 -2.12
N VAL A 86 -7.48 9.09 -2.14
CA VAL A 86 -6.21 8.84 -2.86
C VAL A 86 -5.54 7.56 -2.33
N ILE A 87 -5.39 7.43 -1.01
CA ILE A 87 -4.81 6.24 -0.37
C ILE A 87 -5.62 4.98 -0.71
N SER A 88 -6.94 5.05 -0.64
CA SER A 88 -7.81 3.91 -0.94
C SER A 88 -7.71 3.51 -2.41
N ARG A 89 -7.63 4.48 -3.33
CA ARG A 89 -7.51 4.22 -4.77
C ARG A 89 -6.15 3.64 -5.11
N ALA A 90 -5.05 4.19 -4.57
CA ALA A 90 -3.71 3.64 -4.73
C ALA A 90 -3.63 2.19 -4.23
N THR A 91 -4.24 1.91 -3.08
CA THR A 91 -4.30 0.55 -2.52
C THR A 91 -4.96 -0.44 -3.48
N GLU A 92 -6.10 -0.09 -4.09
CA GLU A 92 -6.77 -0.99 -5.04
C GLU A 92 -6.01 -1.14 -6.36
N MET A 93 -5.35 -0.08 -6.84
CA MET A 93 -4.52 -0.17 -8.05
C MET A 93 -3.33 -1.10 -7.83
N LEU A 94 -2.60 -0.93 -6.73
CA LEU A 94 -1.48 -1.80 -6.37
C LEU A 94 -1.92 -3.25 -6.14
N LYS A 95 -3.05 -3.47 -5.45
CA LYS A 95 -3.61 -4.82 -5.25
C LYS A 95 -3.91 -5.55 -6.57
N LYS A 96 -4.28 -4.82 -7.63
CA LYS A 96 -4.51 -5.38 -8.96
C LYS A 96 -3.19 -5.65 -9.71
N ALA A 97 -2.19 -4.81 -9.49
CA ALA A 97 -0.90 -4.89 -10.18
C ALA A 97 0.12 -5.85 -9.53
N ILE A 98 -0.03 -6.20 -8.24
CA ILE A 98 0.85 -7.17 -7.60
C ILE A 98 0.77 -8.55 -8.26
N THR A 99 1.94 -9.16 -8.42
CA THR A 99 2.11 -10.51 -8.95
C THR A 99 1.57 -11.58 -8.00
N PHE A 100 1.43 -12.81 -8.50
CA PHE A 100 1.00 -13.94 -7.69
C PHE A 100 1.93 -14.20 -6.50
N ASN A 101 3.26 -14.13 -6.71
CA ASN A 101 4.25 -14.37 -5.66
C ASN A 101 4.17 -13.33 -4.54
N GLU A 102 4.06 -12.05 -4.91
CA GLU A 102 3.89 -10.97 -3.94
C GLU A 102 2.59 -11.12 -3.15
N ARG A 103 1.51 -11.50 -3.84
CA ARG A 103 0.22 -11.77 -3.20
C ARG A 103 0.32 -12.84 -2.12
N GLN A 104 1.11 -13.90 -2.34
CA GLN A 104 1.34 -14.92 -1.32
C GLN A 104 2.13 -14.38 -0.13
N GLY A 105 3.19 -13.60 -0.38
CA GLY A 105 3.96 -12.95 0.69
C GLY A 105 3.08 -12.07 1.59
N TYR A 106 2.21 -11.26 1.00
CA TYR A 106 1.28 -10.42 1.76
C TYR A 106 0.18 -11.22 2.49
N ARG A 107 -0.24 -12.37 1.95
CA ARG A 107 -1.19 -13.28 2.63
C ARG A 107 -0.56 -13.94 3.84
N ILE A 108 0.69 -14.40 3.72
CA ILE A 108 1.47 -14.96 4.83
C ILE A 108 1.70 -13.88 5.90
N LEU A 109 2.00 -12.65 5.51
CA LEU A 109 2.12 -11.54 6.45
C LEU A 109 0.79 -11.26 7.16
N ALA A 110 -0.31 -11.23 6.42
CA ALA A 110 -1.65 -11.06 6.96
C ALA A 110 -2.01 -12.17 7.96
N SER A 111 -1.66 -13.43 7.68
CA SER A 111 -1.90 -14.53 8.63
C SER A 111 -1.07 -14.41 9.89
N HIS A 112 0.23 -14.07 9.80
CA HIS A 112 1.06 -13.82 10.97
C HIS A 112 0.53 -12.67 11.83
N VAL A 113 -0.03 -11.62 11.22
CA VAL A 113 -0.64 -10.50 11.95
C VAL A 113 -1.92 -10.88 12.68
N ASN A 114 -2.64 -11.88 12.18
CA ASN A 114 -3.86 -12.37 12.79
C ASN A 114 -3.61 -13.45 13.85
N MET A 115 -2.46 -14.11 13.81
CA MET A 115 -2.02 -14.99 14.88
C MET A 115 -1.61 -14.11 16.07
N LYS A 116 -2.36 -14.20 17.17
CA LYS A 116 -1.97 -13.59 18.46
C LYS A 116 -0.56 -14.09 18.82
N PRO A 117 0.33 -13.24 19.38
CA PRO A 117 1.45 -13.77 20.14
C PRO A 117 0.88 -14.63 21.27
N ILE A 118 1.33 -15.88 21.33
CA ILE A 118 1.08 -16.79 22.46
C ILE A 118 1.89 -16.27 23.65
#